data_AF-A0A7Y4VUI9-F1
#
_entry.id   AF-A0A7Y4VUI9-F1
#
_cell.length_a   1.000
_cell.length_b   1.000
_cell.length_c   1.000
_cell.angle_alpha   90.00
_cell.angle_beta   90.00
_cell.angle_gamma   90.00
#
_symmetry.space_group_name_H-M   'P 1'
#
loop_
_entity.id
_entity.type
_entity.pdbx_description
1 polymer ?
#
loop_
_entity_poly.entity_id
_entity_poly.type
_entity_poly.pdbx_seq_one_letter_code
_entity_poly.pdbx_strand_id
1 'polypeptide(L)'
;MPKASLLRYRYTQFFVLSILCAIIYVMTQSISLGTTKIQENLYKKDFLIERVTLLRMKIGDRIFPQTLIGKDGWMEYTGGGNLDDFQNVKELDNKKILGEKLGTLNQYLESQGITLLIVVTPNKATIYPDKLPEQMKSLPTQSRLDSLISYLESNNLPVILDLRPALKKARQNQDVYYKTDTHWNGYGAFIAYTTIMNTLRGSYPELKPYETSDMELVTKNPDILGIPRALMHVNFITETSFFFTPKELFVQTLHPTLPPGDTFGYNQYSWISDSKLPSLLMFHDSFGSLYLNNYLSMNFGKSHFIQNNMPKYLTEESIQQFKPDIIVIEIVERNLDGLVFLLSNFAPK
;
A
#
# COMPACT_ATOMS: atom_id res chain seq x y z
N MET A 1 -2.78 13.39 -64.30
CA MET A 1 -2.47 13.58 -62.87
C MET A 1 -0.96 13.78 -62.71
N PRO A 2 -0.49 14.86 -62.07
CA PRO A 2 0.95 15.08 -61.86
C PRO A 2 1.54 13.90 -61.08
N LYS A 3 2.73 13.41 -61.46
CA LYS A 3 3.35 12.19 -60.87
C LYS A 3 3.36 12.15 -59.33
N ALA A 4 3.45 13.31 -58.69
CA ALA A 4 3.38 13.45 -57.23
C ALA A 4 2.00 13.08 -56.63
N SER A 5 0.89 13.30 -57.34
CA SER A 5 -0.45 12.94 -56.87
C SER A 5 -0.72 11.44 -56.98
N LEU A 6 -0.17 10.78 -57.99
CA LEU A 6 -0.26 9.33 -58.16
C LEU A 6 0.53 8.58 -57.08
N LEU A 7 1.73 9.07 -56.74
CA LEU A 7 2.55 8.48 -55.67
C LEU A 7 1.86 8.61 -54.31
N ARG A 8 1.32 9.79 -53.98
CA ARG A 8 0.54 10.01 -52.75
C ARG A 8 -0.68 9.10 -52.69
N TYR A 9 -1.43 8.97 -53.78
CA TYR A 9 -2.59 8.09 -53.85
C TYR A 9 -2.22 6.62 -53.62
N ARG A 10 -1.19 6.10 -54.30
CA ARG A 10 -0.71 4.72 -54.11
C ARG A 10 -0.18 4.48 -52.70
N TYR A 11 0.50 5.46 -52.11
CA TYR A 11 0.93 5.42 -50.72
C TYR A 11 -0.26 5.33 -49.77
N THR A 12 -1.28 6.19 -49.93
CA THR A 12 -2.49 6.17 -49.09
C THR A 12 -3.22 4.83 -49.21
N GLN A 13 -3.38 4.30 -50.42
CA GLN A 13 -3.98 2.98 -50.63
C GLN A 13 -3.18 1.88 -49.92
N PHE A 14 -1.86 1.85 -50.12
CA PHE A 14 -0.99 0.87 -49.47
C PHE A 14 -1.05 0.97 -47.95
N PHE A 15 -1.03 2.18 -47.39
CA PHE A 15 -1.13 2.43 -45.96
C PHE A 15 -2.45 1.91 -45.38
N VAL A 16 -3.59 2.25 -46.01
CA VAL A 16 -4.91 1.78 -45.56
C VAL A 16 -5.01 0.27 -45.65
N LEU A 17 -4.57 -0.34 -46.77
CA LEU A 17 -4.58 -1.79 -46.94
C LEU A 17 -3.69 -2.49 -45.91
N SER A 18 -2.52 -1.92 -45.60
CA SER A 18 -1.60 -2.48 -44.61
C SER A 18 -2.21 -2.49 -43.20
N ILE A 19 -2.91 -1.41 -42.82
CA ILE A 19 -3.62 -1.34 -41.54
C ILE A 19 -4.75 -2.37 -41.49
N LEU A 20 -5.57 -2.45 -42.55
CA LEU A 20 -6.66 -3.42 -42.61
C LEU A 20 -6.13 -4.87 -42.52
N CYS A 21 -5.07 -5.20 -43.25
CA CYS A 21 -4.42 -6.50 -43.16
C CYS A 21 -3.89 -6.79 -41.75
N ALA A 22 -3.27 -5.79 -41.08
CA ALA A 22 -2.78 -5.95 -39.71
C ALA A 22 -3.93 -6.17 -38.71
N ILE A 23 -5.03 -5.43 -38.83
CA ILE A 23 -6.22 -5.61 -37.98
C ILE A 23 -6.81 -7.00 -38.20
N ILE A 24 -7.03 -7.40 -39.46
CA ILE A 24 -7.56 -8.73 -39.79
C ILE A 24 -6.65 -9.81 -39.21
N TYR A 25 -5.33 -9.68 -39.36
CA TYR A 25 -4.37 -10.63 -38.80
C TYR A 25 -4.50 -10.76 -37.27
N VAL A 26 -4.50 -9.63 -36.54
CA VAL A 26 -4.69 -9.65 -35.08
C VAL A 26 -6.01 -10.31 -34.70
N MET A 27 -7.10 -10.00 -35.40
CA MET A 27 -8.42 -10.58 -35.12
C MET A 27 -8.46 -12.08 -35.40
N THR A 28 -7.92 -12.55 -36.53
CA THR A 28 -7.85 -13.98 -36.87
C THR A 28 -7.01 -14.75 -35.85
N GLN A 29 -5.84 -14.21 -35.45
CA GLN A 29 -5.03 -14.84 -34.41
C GLN A 29 -5.76 -14.88 -33.06
N SER A 30 -6.47 -13.81 -32.70
CA SER A 30 -7.23 -13.76 -31.44
C SER A 30 -8.37 -14.79 -31.42
N ILE A 31 -9.08 -14.97 -32.55
CA ILE A 31 -10.11 -16.02 -32.68
C ILE A 31 -9.51 -17.41 -32.51
N SER A 32 -8.30 -17.65 -33.03
CA SER A 32 -7.62 -18.94 -32.88
C SER A 32 -7.25 -19.29 -31.44
N LEU A 33 -7.10 -18.27 -30.57
CA LEU A 33 -6.85 -18.42 -29.14
C LEU A 33 -8.14 -18.68 -28.33
N GLY A 34 -9.32 -18.60 -28.97
CA GLY A 34 -10.62 -18.89 -28.38
C GLY A 34 -11.55 -17.67 -28.35
N THR A 35 -12.84 -17.91 -28.58
CA THR A 35 -13.85 -16.86 -28.81
C THR A 35 -14.62 -16.43 -27.57
N THR A 36 -14.55 -17.21 -26.48
CA THR A 36 -15.35 -16.99 -25.27
C THR A 36 -14.76 -15.95 -24.32
N LYS A 37 -13.46 -15.65 -24.45
CA LYS A 37 -12.73 -14.72 -23.58
C LYS A 37 -11.81 -13.78 -24.36
N ILE A 38 -12.38 -12.98 -25.26
CA ILE A 38 -11.62 -12.09 -26.14
C ILE A 38 -10.67 -11.15 -25.37
N GLN A 39 -11.02 -10.71 -24.16
CA GLN A 39 -10.14 -9.87 -23.34
C GLN A 39 -8.88 -10.60 -22.84
N GLU A 40 -8.93 -11.92 -22.66
CA GLU A 40 -7.78 -12.75 -22.29
C GLU A 40 -7.03 -13.22 -23.54
N ASN A 41 -7.76 -13.41 -24.64
CA ASN A 41 -7.26 -14.06 -25.87
C ASN A 41 -6.86 -13.10 -26.99
N LEU A 42 -6.78 -11.79 -26.73
CA LEU A 42 -6.36 -10.81 -27.73
C LEU A 42 -4.88 -11.02 -28.09
N TYR A 43 -4.60 -11.36 -29.35
CA TYR A 43 -3.25 -11.60 -29.83
C TYR A 43 -2.35 -10.37 -29.63
N LYS A 44 -1.19 -10.57 -28.99
CA LYS A 44 -0.25 -9.49 -28.63
C LYS A 44 -0.85 -8.37 -27.78
N LYS A 45 -1.87 -8.68 -26.95
CA LYS A 45 -2.51 -7.74 -26.02
C LYS A 45 -1.53 -6.82 -25.30
N ASP A 46 -0.56 -7.37 -24.57
CA ASP A 46 0.35 -6.58 -23.74
C ASP A 46 1.22 -5.63 -24.58
N PHE A 47 1.70 -6.10 -25.73
CA PHE A 47 2.42 -5.26 -26.68
C PHE A 47 1.55 -4.11 -27.20
N LEU A 48 0.28 -4.36 -27.52
CA LEU A 48 -0.64 -3.33 -27.98
C LEU A 48 -0.96 -2.31 -26.88
N ILE A 49 -1.21 -2.78 -25.66
CA ILE A 49 -1.43 -1.92 -24.48
C ILE A 49 -0.19 -1.03 -24.27
N GLU A 50 1.00 -1.61 -24.28
CA GLU A 50 2.25 -0.87 -24.09
C GLU A 50 2.45 0.20 -25.17
N ARG A 51 2.23 -0.12 -26.44
CA ARG A 51 2.38 0.83 -27.55
C ARG A 51 1.36 1.97 -27.50
N VAL A 52 0.11 1.67 -27.18
CA VAL A 52 -0.94 2.68 -27.03
C VAL A 52 -0.65 3.56 -25.82
N THR A 53 -0.27 2.99 -24.68
CA THR A 53 0.11 3.75 -23.48
C THR A 53 1.30 4.66 -23.73
N LEU A 54 2.35 4.17 -24.40
CA LEU A 54 3.49 4.98 -24.83
C LEU A 54 3.07 6.16 -25.71
N LEU A 55 2.21 5.93 -26.70
CA LEU A 55 1.70 6.98 -27.58
C LEU A 55 0.92 8.02 -26.78
N ARG A 56 0.00 7.59 -25.91
CA ARG A 56 -0.80 8.45 -25.03
C ARG A 56 0.09 9.32 -24.15
N MET A 57 1.09 8.73 -23.50
CA MET A 57 2.05 9.48 -22.69
C MET A 57 2.81 10.54 -23.51
N LYS A 58 3.23 10.21 -24.74
CA LYS A 58 3.96 11.12 -25.64
C LYS A 58 3.12 12.30 -26.11
N ILE A 59 1.82 12.10 -26.35
CA ILE A 59 0.91 13.18 -26.76
C ILE A 59 0.42 14.04 -25.58
N GLY A 60 0.77 13.66 -24.34
CA GLY A 60 0.51 14.45 -23.15
C GLY A 60 -0.54 13.89 -22.20
N ASP A 61 -1.11 12.71 -22.45
CA ASP A 61 -2.06 12.10 -21.52
C ASP A 61 -1.39 11.82 -20.17
N ARG A 62 -2.14 12.08 -19.10
CA ARG A 62 -1.72 11.83 -17.71
C ARG A 62 -2.68 10.95 -16.93
N ILE A 63 -3.85 10.64 -17.49
CA ILE A 63 -4.88 9.84 -16.83
C ILE A 63 -4.95 8.46 -17.48
N PHE A 64 -4.75 7.43 -16.68
CA PHE A 64 -4.76 6.03 -17.06
C PHE A 64 -5.65 5.23 -16.10
N PRO A 65 -5.99 3.96 -16.39
CA PRO A 65 -6.77 3.14 -15.46
C PRO A 65 -6.18 3.16 -14.06
N GLN A 66 -6.97 3.66 -13.10
CA GLN A 66 -6.60 3.82 -11.69
C GLN A 66 -5.27 4.53 -11.42
N THR A 67 -4.78 5.34 -12.36
CA THR A 67 -3.46 5.97 -12.31
C THR A 67 -3.51 7.40 -12.82
N LEU A 68 -2.93 8.31 -12.06
CA LEU A 68 -2.66 9.69 -12.47
C LEU A 68 -1.16 9.92 -12.49
N ILE A 69 -0.63 10.42 -13.61
CA ILE A 69 0.77 10.83 -13.73
C ILE A 69 0.86 12.33 -13.45
N GLY A 70 1.34 12.68 -12.27
CA GLY A 70 1.62 14.04 -11.81
C GLY A 70 2.97 14.60 -12.30
N LYS A 71 3.49 15.57 -11.55
CA LYS A 71 4.73 16.28 -11.87
C LYS A 71 5.92 15.32 -11.88
N ASP A 72 6.86 15.56 -12.80
CA ASP A 72 8.07 14.77 -13.00
C ASP A 72 7.85 13.27 -13.28
N GLY A 73 6.64 12.83 -13.59
CA GLY A 73 6.31 11.41 -13.77
C GLY A 73 5.95 10.68 -12.47
N TRP A 74 5.63 11.42 -11.41
CA TRP A 74 5.08 10.88 -10.17
C TRP A 74 3.73 10.22 -10.40
N MET A 75 3.57 8.95 -10.05
CA MET A 75 2.32 8.21 -10.28
C MET A 75 1.51 8.11 -9.00
N GLU A 76 0.27 8.55 -9.06
CA GLU A 76 -0.69 8.46 -7.97
C GLU A 76 -1.78 7.45 -8.30
N TYR A 77 -2.12 6.61 -7.33
CA TYR A 77 -3.25 5.70 -7.43
C TYR A 77 -4.56 6.45 -7.33
N THR A 78 -5.50 6.19 -8.22
CA THR A 78 -6.79 6.88 -8.24
C THR A 78 -7.98 5.98 -7.91
N GLY A 79 -7.74 4.69 -7.66
CA GLY A 79 -8.78 3.75 -7.23
C GLY A 79 -9.09 3.85 -5.74
N GLY A 80 -10.12 3.10 -5.29
CA GLY A 80 -10.46 2.94 -3.88
C GLY A 80 -10.78 4.23 -3.13
N GLY A 81 -11.17 5.31 -3.83
CA GLY A 81 -11.42 6.61 -3.21
C GLY A 81 -10.18 7.34 -2.71
N ASN A 82 -8.96 6.94 -3.13
CA ASN A 82 -7.70 7.53 -2.66
C ASN A 82 -7.64 9.06 -2.85
N LEU A 83 -8.04 9.55 -4.03
CA LEU A 83 -8.07 10.99 -4.29
C LEU A 83 -9.22 11.68 -3.57
N ASP A 84 -10.37 11.04 -3.42
CA ASP A 84 -11.50 11.61 -2.70
C ASP A 84 -11.15 11.84 -1.21
N ASP A 85 -10.41 10.90 -0.63
CA ASP A 85 -9.89 10.96 0.73
C ASP A 85 -8.88 12.11 0.88
N PHE A 86 -7.90 12.19 -0.04
CA PHE A 86 -6.96 13.31 -0.10
C PHE A 86 -7.65 14.67 -0.27
N GLN A 87 -8.71 14.72 -1.09
CA GLN A 87 -9.41 15.97 -1.37
C GLN A 87 -10.37 16.40 -0.25
N ASN A 88 -10.53 15.58 0.79
CA ASN A 88 -11.48 15.78 1.89
C ASN A 88 -12.94 15.92 1.40
N VAL A 89 -13.33 15.16 0.37
CA VAL A 89 -14.71 15.17 -0.19
C VAL A 89 -15.57 14.01 0.32
N LYS A 90 -15.02 13.19 1.20
CA LYS A 90 -15.71 12.09 1.87
C LYS A 90 -15.71 12.30 3.38
N GLU A 91 -16.82 11.94 4.01
CA GLU A 91 -16.93 11.87 5.46
C GLU A 91 -16.64 10.44 5.95
N LEU A 92 -16.50 10.29 7.27
CA LEU A 92 -16.34 8.99 7.91
C LEU A 92 -17.70 8.57 8.51
N ASP A 93 -18.53 7.90 7.69
CA ASP A 93 -19.94 7.61 8.01
C ASP A 93 -20.11 6.83 9.33
N ASN A 94 -19.22 5.86 9.60
CA ASN A 94 -19.32 4.96 10.74
C ASN A 94 -18.44 5.37 11.93
N LYS A 95 -18.07 6.65 12.05
CA LYS A 95 -17.13 7.14 13.07
C LYS A 95 -17.49 6.74 14.51
N LYS A 96 -18.77 6.90 14.89
CA LYS A 96 -19.25 6.52 16.23
C LYS A 96 -19.12 5.01 16.48
N ILE A 97 -19.62 4.20 15.54
CA ILE A 97 -19.55 2.73 15.62
C ILE A 97 -18.09 2.26 15.69
N LEU A 98 -17.22 2.88 14.90
CA LEU A 98 -15.79 2.58 14.91
C LEU A 98 -15.19 2.90 16.29
N GLY A 99 -15.46 4.08 16.85
CA GLY A 99 -14.96 4.43 18.18
C GLY A 99 -15.46 3.49 19.28
N GLU A 100 -16.74 3.11 19.25
CA GLU A 100 -17.31 2.12 20.18
C GLU A 100 -16.57 0.78 20.08
N LYS A 101 -16.38 0.26 18.86
CA LYS A 101 -15.67 -1.01 18.62
C LYS A 101 -14.21 -0.96 19.07
N LEU A 102 -13.49 0.13 18.78
CA LEU A 102 -12.12 0.32 19.24
C LEU A 102 -12.06 0.42 20.77
N GLY A 103 -13.01 1.11 21.40
CA GLY A 103 -13.15 1.17 22.85
C GLY A 103 -13.36 -0.21 23.47
N THR A 104 -14.29 -1.01 22.94
CA THR A 104 -14.53 -2.39 23.39
C THR A 104 -13.30 -3.26 23.24
N LEU A 105 -12.62 -3.21 22.09
CA LEU A 105 -11.38 -3.96 21.88
C LEU A 105 -10.31 -3.55 22.89
N ASN A 106 -10.08 -2.24 23.06
CA ASN A 106 -9.05 -1.76 23.97
C ASN A 106 -9.32 -2.12 25.43
N GLN A 107 -10.56 -1.98 25.89
CA GLN A 107 -10.94 -2.40 27.25
C GLN A 107 -10.70 -3.89 27.48
N TYR A 108 -11.04 -4.73 26.49
CA TYR A 108 -10.74 -6.16 26.55
C TYR A 108 -9.23 -6.41 26.64
N LEU A 109 -8.44 -5.80 25.76
CA LEU A 109 -6.99 -5.99 25.72
C LEU A 109 -6.30 -5.49 27.00
N GLU A 110 -6.70 -4.33 27.52
CA GLU A 110 -6.22 -3.78 28.80
C GLU A 110 -6.52 -4.74 29.96
N SER A 111 -7.70 -5.37 29.98
CA SER A 111 -8.04 -6.37 31.01
C SER A 111 -7.12 -7.60 30.99
N GLN A 112 -6.47 -7.87 29.85
CA GLN A 112 -5.51 -8.96 29.66
C GLN A 112 -4.05 -8.48 29.78
N GLY A 113 -3.81 -7.20 30.06
CA GLY A 113 -2.46 -6.61 30.09
C GLY A 113 -1.83 -6.44 28.71
N ILE A 114 -2.62 -6.41 27.64
CA ILE A 114 -2.17 -6.31 26.25
C ILE A 114 -2.29 -4.85 25.79
N THR A 115 -1.20 -4.29 25.25
CA THR A 115 -1.21 -2.93 24.69
C THR A 115 -1.77 -2.92 23.27
N LEU A 116 -2.78 -2.10 22.99
CA LEU A 116 -3.27 -1.84 21.65
C LEU A 116 -2.62 -0.57 21.05
N LEU A 117 -2.15 -0.66 19.82
CA LEU A 117 -1.72 0.49 19.04
C LEU A 117 -2.37 0.48 17.65
N ILE A 118 -3.11 1.53 17.32
CA ILE A 118 -3.70 1.72 16.00
C ILE A 118 -2.80 2.65 15.21
N VAL A 119 -2.30 2.20 14.07
CA VAL A 119 -1.37 2.95 13.22
C VAL A 119 -2.06 3.26 11.90
N VAL A 120 -2.14 4.55 11.57
CA VAL A 120 -2.69 4.95 10.26
C VAL A 120 -1.58 5.38 9.34
N THR A 121 -1.42 4.62 8.26
CA THR A 121 -0.46 4.93 7.19
C THR A 121 -1.07 5.94 6.23
N PRO A 122 -0.47 7.12 6.01
CA PRO A 122 -1.07 8.13 5.16
C PRO A 122 -1.10 7.71 3.68
N ASN A 123 -2.06 8.27 2.94
CA ASN A 123 -2.03 8.15 1.49
C ASN A 123 -0.81 8.91 0.92
N LYS A 124 -0.31 8.43 -0.21
CA LYS A 124 0.82 9.05 -0.92
C LYS A 124 0.50 10.51 -1.30
N ALA A 125 -0.71 10.77 -1.81
CA ALA A 125 -1.22 12.12 -2.06
C ALA A 125 -1.19 13.05 -0.81
N THR A 126 -1.47 12.53 0.38
CA THR A 126 -1.41 13.29 1.65
C THR A 126 0.03 13.74 1.99
N ILE A 127 1.01 12.91 1.63
CA ILE A 127 2.44 13.19 1.82
C ILE A 127 3.05 13.93 0.62
N TYR A 128 2.46 13.89 -0.57
CA TYR A 128 3.00 14.51 -1.78
C TYR A 128 1.97 15.33 -2.57
N PRO A 129 1.27 16.29 -1.92
CA PRO A 129 0.29 17.12 -2.63
C PRO A 129 0.93 17.96 -3.75
N ASP A 130 2.21 18.35 -3.57
CA ASP A 130 2.98 19.13 -4.53
C ASP A 130 3.32 18.37 -5.83
N LYS A 131 3.21 17.05 -5.82
CA LYS A 131 3.43 16.20 -7.00
C LYS A 131 2.19 16.01 -7.85
N LEU A 132 1.01 16.38 -7.35
CA LEU A 132 -0.25 16.30 -8.09
C LEU A 132 -0.41 17.51 -9.03
N PRO A 133 -1.30 17.42 -10.05
CA PRO A 133 -1.70 18.58 -10.84
C PRO A 133 -2.23 19.70 -9.94
N GLU A 134 -1.91 20.95 -10.28
CA GLU A 134 -2.23 22.12 -9.43
C GLU A 134 -3.73 22.34 -9.20
N GLN A 135 -4.56 21.80 -10.10
CA GLN A 135 -6.01 21.81 -10.01
C GLN A 135 -6.54 20.83 -8.94
N MET A 136 -5.76 19.81 -8.55
CA MET A 136 -6.14 18.87 -7.50
C MET A 136 -5.64 19.35 -6.15
N LYS A 137 -6.52 20.05 -5.43
CA LYS A 137 -6.27 20.51 -4.07
C LYS A 137 -7.26 19.85 -3.10
N SER A 138 -6.84 19.73 -1.86
CA SER A 138 -7.74 19.39 -0.77
C SER A 138 -8.64 20.56 -0.42
N LEU A 139 -9.89 20.24 -0.07
CA LEU A 139 -10.80 21.24 0.48
C LEU A 139 -10.31 21.65 1.87
N PRO A 140 -10.53 22.91 2.29
CA PRO A 140 -10.17 23.42 3.62
C PRO A 140 -11.14 22.91 4.71
N THR A 141 -11.50 21.64 4.62
CA THR A 141 -12.33 20.89 5.56
C THR A 141 -11.47 19.90 6.33
N GLN A 142 -11.98 19.43 7.46
CA GLN A 142 -11.33 18.39 8.26
C GLN A 142 -11.24 17.09 7.45
N SER A 143 -10.09 16.42 7.46
CA SER A 143 -9.98 15.10 6.82
C SER A 143 -10.74 14.03 7.61
N ARG A 144 -10.97 12.86 7.00
CA ARG A 144 -11.59 11.71 7.69
C ARG A 144 -10.76 11.25 8.88
N LEU A 145 -9.45 11.20 8.72
CA LEU A 145 -8.52 10.85 9.80
C LEU A 145 -8.54 11.90 10.92
N ASP A 146 -8.50 13.19 10.59
CA ASP A 146 -8.59 14.25 11.60
C ASP A 146 -9.92 14.16 12.37
N SER A 147 -11.02 13.92 11.65
CA SER A 147 -12.37 13.77 12.22
C SER A 147 -12.46 12.58 13.18
N LEU A 148 -11.79 11.47 12.85
CA LEU A 148 -11.69 10.29 13.71
C LEU A 148 -10.83 10.56 14.94
N ILE A 149 -9.63 11.13 14.78
CA ILE A 149 -8.74 11.46 15.89
C ILE A 149 -9.46 12.35 16.90
N SER A 150 -10.04 13.46 16.45
CA SER A 150 -10.78 14.38 17.34
C SER A 150 -11.95 13.69 18.06
N TYR A 151 -12.63 12.76 17.40
CA TYR A 151 -13.71 12.00 18.01
C TYR A 151 -13.20 11.04 19.09
N LEU A 152 -12.13 10.30 18.83
CA LEU A 152 -11.56 9.37 19.80
C LEU A 152 -11.02 10.12 21.03
N GLU A 153 -10.29 11.21 20.82
CA GLU A 153 -9.77 12.07 21.90
C GLU A 153 -10.90 12.64 22.76
N SER A 154 -11.96 13.18 22.14
CA SER A 154 -13.08 13.80 22.86
C SER A 154 -13.91 12.80 23.70
N ASN A 155 -13.76 11.50 23.43
CA ASN A 155 -14.49 10.43 24.13
C ASN A 155 -13.55 9.56 24.98
N ASN A 156 -12.29 9.95 25.18
CA ASN A 156 -11.27 9.17 25.90
C ASN A 156 -11.14 7.72 25.37
N LEU A 157 -11.22 7.56 24.04
CA LEU A 157 -11.06 6.29 23.34
C LEU A 157 -9.59 6.11 22.90
N PRO A 158 -9.20 4.91 22.43
CA PRO A 158 -7.81 4.60 22.09
C PRO A 158 -7.21 5.57 21.09
N VAL A 159 -5.96 5.96 21.33
CA VAL A 159 -5.25 6.94 20.50
C VAL A 159 -4.78 6.28 19.20
N ILE A 160 -4.92 7.01 18.09
CA ILE A 160 -4.36 6.65 16.80
C ILE A 160 -2.95 7.25 16.69
N LEU A 161 -1.99 6.41 16.30
CA LEU A 161 -0.69 6.87 15.85
C LEU A 161 -0.78 7.38 14.41
N ASP A 162 -0.84 8.70 14.28
CA ASP A 162 -0.79 9.40 12.99
C ASP A 162 0.66 9.51 12.49
N LEU A 163 0.96 8.83 11.37
CA LEU A 163 2.29 8.87 10.75
C LEU A 163 2.53 10.09 9.86
N ARG A 164 1.50 10.92 9.56
CA ARG A 164 1.64 12.10 8.69
C ARG A 164 2.75 13.06 9.14
N PRO A 165 2.87 13.45 10.42
CA PRO A 165 3.90 14.40 10.83
C PRO A 165 5.32 13.86 10.61
N ALA A 166 5.56 12.60 10.99
CA ALA A 166 6.87 11.96 10.87
C ALA A 166 7.27 11.81 9.39
N LEU A 167 6.36 11.35 8.54
CA LEU A 167 6.62 11.17 7.11
C LEU A 167 6.75 12.51 6.37
N LYS A 168 5.95 13.53 6.71
CA LYS A 168 6.10 14.89 6.14
C LYS A 168 7.43 15.53 6.52
N LYS A 169 7.93 15.29 7.72
CA LYS A 169 9.27 15.75 8.13
C LYS A 169 10.35 15.00 7.37
N ALA A 170 10.28 13.67 7.32
CA ALA A 170 11.29 12.85 6.66
C ALA A 170 11.39 13.10 5.15
N ARG A 171 10.27 13.38 4.48
CA ARG A 171 10.22 13.68 3.04
C ARG A 171 11.08 14.90 2.64
N GLN A 172 11.38 15.80 3.57
CA GLN A 172 12.21 16.98 3.32
C GLN A 172 13.67 16.61 3.03
N ASN A 173 14.12 15.44 3.49
CA ASN A 173 15.49 14.96 3.32
C ASN A 173 15.59 13.96 2.16
N GLN A 174 14.60 13.08 2.03
CA GLN A 174 14.58 12.04 1.01
C GLN A 174 13.15 11.57 0.78
N ASP A 175 12.84 11.13 -0.44
CA ASP A 175 11.54 10.55 -0.72
C ASP A 175 11.25 9.35 0.20
N VAL A 176 10.03 9.32 0.74
CA VAL A 176 9.50 8.28 1.62
C VAL A 176 8.53 7.34 0.90
N TYR A 177 8.12 7.66 -0.34
CA TYR A 177 7.34 6.79 -1.22
C TYR A 177 8.07 6.56 -2.53
N TYR A 178 7.83 5.41 -3.16
CA TYR A 178 8.24 5.21 -4.54
C TYR A 178 7.47 6.13 -5.46
N LYS A 179 8.12 6.61 -6.52
CA LYS A 179 7.51 7.45 -7.54
C LYS A 179 6.46 6.71 -8.36
N THR A 180 6.70 5.44 -8.66
CA THR A 180 5.92 4.58 -9.56
C THR A 180 5.19 3.44 -8.83
N ASP A 181 5.14 3.50 -7.50
CA ASP A 181 4.35 2.58 -6.66
C ASP A 181 3.35 3.36 -5.80
N THR A 182 2.35 2.66 -5.27
CA THR A 182 1.39 3.21 -4.31
C THR A 182 1.95 3.25 -2.88
N HIS A 183 2.97 2.43 -2.59
CA HIS A 183 3.50 2.23 -1.24
C HIS A 183 4.67 3.15 -0.91
N TRP A 184 4.99 3.21 0.39
CA TRP A 184 6.24 3.77 0.85
C TRP A 184 7.45 3.02 0.28
N ASN A 185 8.61 3.67 0.26
CA ASN A 185 9.87 2.96 0.04
C ASN A 185 10.47 2.48 1.37
N GLY A 186 11.64 1.84 1.33
CA GLY A 186 12.25 1.32 2.54
C GLY A 186 12.61 2.40 3.58
N TYR A 187 12.80 3.66 3.17
CA TYR A 187 13.00 4.77 4.09
C TYR A 187 11.70 5.24 4.74
N GLY A 188 10.61 5.39 3.99
CA GLY A 188 9.31 5.71 4.59
C GLY A 188 8.86 4.67 5.61
N ALA A 189 9.03 3.39 5.29
CA ALA A 189 8.77 2.30 6.22
C ALA A 189 9.68 2.33 7.47
N PHE A 190 10.95 2.71 7.31
CA PHE A 190 11.88 2.84 8.44
C PHE A 190 11.49 4.00 9.38
N ILE A 191 10.99 5.10 8.84
CA ILE A 191 10.42 6.20 9.62
C ILE A 191 9.17 5.76 10.38
N ALA A 192 8.27 5.01 9.73
CA ALA A 192 7.09 4.45 10.38
C ALA A 192 7.47 3.51 11.53
N TYR A 193 8.39 2.57 11.28
CA TYR A 193 8.98 1.68 12.29
C TYR A 193 9.53 2.47 13.48
N THR A 194 10.39 3.45 13.25
CA THR A 194 11.02 4.24 14.31
C THR A 194 9.97 4.99 15.14
N THR A 195 8.91 5.48 14.48
CA THR A 195 7.80 6.18 15.15
C THR A 195 6.98 5.23 16.03
N ILE A 196 6.66 4.04 15.53
CA ILE A 196 5.95 2.98 16.29
C ILE A 196 6.77 2.56 17.51
N MET A 197 8.05 2.25 17.30
CA MET A 197 8.97 1.82 18.36
C MET A 197 9.10 2.87 19.47
N ASN A 198 9.28 4.14 19.10
CA ASN A 198 9.36 5.23 20.08
C ASN A 198 8.05 5.44 20.84
N THR A 199 6.91 5.17 20.21
CA THR A 199 5.59 5.23 20.86
C THR A 199 5.45 4.12 21.91
N LEU A 200 5.86 2.90 21.57
CA LEU A 200 5.75 1.74 22.47
C LEU A 200 6.79 1.77 23.61
N ARG A 201 7.93 2.43 23.42
CA ARG A 201 9.03 2.47 24.39
C ARG A 201 8.65 3.05 25.76
N GLY A 202 7.59 3.86 25.84
CA GLY A 202 7.07 4.36 27.11
C GLY A 202 6.61 3.25 28.06
N SER A 203 6.00 2.19 27.51
CA SER A 203 5.52 1.02 28.27
C SER A 203 6.48 -0.17 28.18
N TYR A 204 7.32 -0.22 27.14
CA TYR A 204 8.25 -1.32 26.85
C TYR A 204 9.68 -0.77 26.62
N PRO A 205 10.42 -0.37 27.68
CA PRO A 205 11.71 0.30 27.57
C PRO A 205 12.81 -0.54 26.88
N GLU A 206 12.65 -1.85 26.81
CA GLU A 206 13.48 -2.80 26.07
C GLU A 206 13.38 -2.64 24.55
N LEU A 207 12.28 -2.06 24.04
CA LEU A 207 12.08 -1.77 22.62
C LEU A 207 12.92 -0.57 22.18
N LYS A 208 14.19 -0.85 21.89
CA LYS A 208 15.16 0.14 21.39
C LYS A 208 15.19 0.12 19.85
N PRO A 209 14.66 1.14 19.16
CA PRO A 209 14.72 1.16 17.70
C PRO A 209 16.18 1.15 17.24
N TYR A 210 16.43 0.45 16.13
CA TYR A 210 17.67 0.55 15.40
C TYR A 210 17.77 1.96 14.82
N GLU A 211 18.97 2.53 14.88
CA GLU A 211 19.28 3.80 14.25
C GLU A 211 19.73 3.57 12.81
N THR A 212 19.72 4.63 11.99
CA THR A 212 20.26 4.54 10.62
C THR A 212 21.73 4.11 10.58
N SER A 213 22.50 4.38 11.64
CA SER A 213 23.89 3.93 11.78
C SER A 213 24.05 2.42 11.93
N ASP A 214 23.01 1.73 12.38
CA ASP A 214 23.00 0.28 12.61
C ASP A 214 22.57 -0.49 11.35
N MET A 215 22.18 0.25 10.32
CA MET A 215 21.64 -0.27 9.06
C MET A 215 22.64 -0.15 7.91
N GLU A 216 22.47 -1.02 6.93
CA GLU A 216 23.04 -0.91 5.60
C GLU A 216 21.96 -0.62 4.58
N LEU A 217 22.23 0.33 3.68
CA LEU A 217 21.36 0.62 2.55
C LEU A 217 21.57 -0.43 1.45
N VAL A 218 20.52 -1.18 1.16
CA VAL A 218 20.48 -2.09 0.02
C VAL A 218 19.78 -1.39 -1.14
N THR A 219 20.47 -1.23 -2.25
CA THR A 219 19.90 -0.73 -3.51
C THR A 219 19.75 -1.87 -4.50
N LYS A 220 18.56 -2.02 -5.08
CA LYS A 220 18.29 -3.00 -6.15
C LYS A 220 18.38 -2.31 -7.51
N ASN A 221 18.65 -3.11 -8.55
CA ASN A 221 18.56 -2.63 -9.93
C ASN A 221 17.14 -2.10 -10.23
N PRO A 222 17.00 -1.13 -11.16
CA PRO A 222 15.68 -0.67 -11.59
C PRO A 222 14.79 -1.84 -12.04
N ASP A 223 13.56 -1.87 -11.54
CA ASP A 223 12.53 -2.85 -11.91
C ASP A 223 11.18 -2.15 -12.05
N ILE A 224 10.21 -2.86 -12.64
CA ILE A 224 8.85 -2.40 -12.84
C ILE A 224 8.10 -2.59 -11.51
N LEU A 225 7.71 -1.48 -10.88
CA LEU A 225 6.97 -1.48 -9.62
C LEU A 225 5.45 -1.57 -9.81
N GLY A 226 4.69 -1.40 -8.73
CA GLY A 226 3.27 -1.73 -8.64
C GLY A 226 2.38 -1.03 -9.65
N ILE A 227 2.49 0.29 -9.86
CA ILE A 227 1.58 1.01 -10.76
C ILE A 227 1.82 0.63 -12.24
N PRO A 228 3.06 0.73 -12.78
CA PRO A 228 3.34 0.28 -14.14
C PRO A 228 2.93 -1.18 -14.39
N ARG A 229 3.22 -2.09 -13.45
CA ARG A 229 2.95 -3.53 -13.60
C ARG A 229 1.47 -3.88 -13.49
N ALA A 230 0.81 -3.45 -12.42
CA ALA A 230 -0.51 -3.94 -12.04
C ALA A 230 -1.65 -3.10 -12.63
N LEU A 231 -1.46 -1.80 -12.88
CA LEU A 231 -2.54 -0.89 -13.28
C LEU A 231 -2.42 -0.44 -14.72
N MET A 232 -1.19 -0.13 -15.17
CA MET A 232 -0.95 0.35 -16.53
C MET A 232 -0.58 -0.77 -17.52
N HIS A 233 -0.13 -1.92 -17.01
CA HIS A 233 0.38 -3.06 -17.77
C HIS A 233 1.49 -2.66 -18.76
N VAL A 234 2.50 -1.95 -18.26
CA VAL A 234 3.65 -1.49 -19.04
C VAL A 234 4.98 -1.92 -18.44
N ASN A 235 5.95 -2.24 -19.31
CA ASN A 235 7.25 -2.78 -18.89
C ASN A 235 8.44 -1.83 -19.13
N PHE A 236 8.20 -0.60 -19.59
CA PHE A 236 9.25 0.38 -19.91
C PHE A 236 9.45 1.44 -18.81
N ILE A 237 8.65 1.42 -17.75
CA ILE A 237 8.76 2.33 -16.61
C ILE A 237 9.33 1.54 -15.45
N THR A 238 10.57 1.87 -15.09
CA THR A 238 11.31 1.21 -14.02
C THR A 238 11.76 2.22 -12.99
N GLU A 239 11.92 1.76 -11.76
CA GLU A 239 12.41 2.57 -10.66
C GLU A 239 13.36 1.73 -9.80
N THR A 240 14.44 2.35 -9.34
CA THR A 240 15.36 1.76 -8.38
C THR A 240 14.66 1.65 -7.03
N SER A 241 14.59 0.44 -6.49
CA SER A 241 14.12 0.22 -5.11
C SER A 241 15.29 0.18 -4.15
N PHE A 242 15.07 0.66 -2.93
CA PHE A 242 16.04 0.59 -1.86
C PHE A 242 15.36 0.39 -0.51
N PHE A 243 16.08 -0.24 0.41
CA PHE A 243 15.63 -0.50 1.76
C PHE A 243 16.81 -0.69 2.69
N PHE A 244 16.55 -0.72 3.99
CA PHE A 244 17.56 -0.91 5.00
C PHE A 244 17.58 -2.38 5.45
N THR A 245 18.76 -2.89 5.75
CA THR A 245 18.94 -4.18 6.44
C THR A 245 19.85 -3.96 7.63
N PRO A 246 19.65 -4.63 8.78
CA PRO A 246 20.59 -4.52 9.87
C PRO A 246 21.97 -5.05 9.46
N LYS A 247 23.04 -4.39 9.93
CA LYS A 247 24.44 -4.81 9.73
C LYS A 247 24.72 -6.19 10.32
N GLU A 248 24.10 -6.48 11.46
CA GLU A 248 24.19 -7.76 12.14
C GLU A 248 22.82 -8.44 12.14
N LEU A 249 22.71 -9.59 11.47
CA LEU A 249 21.46 -10.32 11.35
C LEU A 249 21.33 -11.34 12.47
N PHE A 250 20.30 -11.21 13.31
CA PHE A 250 19.97 -12.17 14.39
C PHE A 250 18.48 -12.55 14.41
N VAL A 251 17.69 -12.09 13.44
CA VAL A 251 16.27 -12.40 13.31
C VAL A 251 16.09 -13.62 12.43
N GLN A 252 15.35 -14.62 12.91
CA GLN A 252 14.87 -15.71 12.07
C GLN A 252 13.41 -15.46 11.69
N THR A 253 13.10 -15.58 10.39
CA THR A 253 11.78 -15.29 9.82
C THR A 253 11.26 -16.52 9.07
N LEU A 254 10.01 -16.89 9.32
CA LEU A 254 9.30 -17.97 8.64
C LEU A 254 8.03 -17.44 7.99
N HIS A 255 7.80 -17.87 6.75
CA HIS A 255 6.56 -17.63 6.03
C HIS A 255 5.75 -18.93 6.04
N PRO A 256 4.79 -19.10 6.97
CA PRO A 256 3.97 -20.30 7.06
C PRO A 256 3.22 -20.51 5.74
N THR A 257 3.17 -21.75 5.27
CA THR A 257 2.25 -22.15 4.22
C THR A 257 0.82 -22.06 4.76
N LEU A 258 -0.03 -21.26 4.12
CA LEU A 258 -1.44 -21.19 4.46
C LEU A 258 -2.10 -22.56 4.28
N PRO A 259 -3.08 -22.93 5.12
CA PRO A 259 -3.86 -24.14 4.93
C PRO A 259 -4.48 -24.19 3.52
N PRO A 260 -4.56 -25.36 2.87
CA PRO A 260 -5.24 -25.50 1.58
C PRO A 260 -6.67 -24.95 1.66
N GLY A 261 -6.98 -23.94 0.83
CA GLY A 261 -8.29 -23.27 0.80
C GLY A 261 -8.30 -21.87 1.43
N ASP A 262 -7.32 -21.52 2.29
CA ASP A 262 -7.13 -20.13 2.70
C ASP A 262 -6.26 -19.41 1.66
N THR A 263 -6.91 -18.87 0.63
CA THR A 263 -6.27 -18.15 -0.48
C THR A 263 -5.96 -16.70 -0.15
N PHE A 264 -6.26 -16.25 1.07
CA PHE A 264 -6.19 -14.85 1.46
C PHE A 264 -5.36 -14.66 2.74
N GLY A 265 -4.27 -13.90 2.63
CA GLY A 265 -3.54 -13.37 3.79
C GLY A 265 -2.08 -13.81 3.81
N TYR A 266 -1.17 -12.86 3.59
CA TYR A 266 0.24 -13.09 3.86
C TYR A 266 0.44 -13.19 5.38
N ASN A 267 0.91 -14.34 5.85
CA ASN A 267 1.29 -14.56 7.24
C ASN A 267 2.81 -14.60 7.33
N GLN A 268 3.37 -13.98 8.37
CA GLN A 268 4.80 -14.00 8.65
C GLN A 268 5.01 -14.15 10.15
N TYR A 269 5.90 -15.06 10.54
CA TYR A 269 6.36 -15.21 11.91
C TYR A 269 7.83 -14.84 12.00
N SER A 270 8.22 -14.17 13.08
CA SER A 270 9.62 -13.93 13.40
C SER A 270 9.90 -14.20 14.88
N TRP A 271 11.16 -14.50 15.21
CA TRP A 271 11.59 -14.66 16.58
C TRP A 271 13.03 -14.21 16.79
N ILE A 272 13.26 -13.70 17.99
CA ILE A 272 14.56 -13.36 18.56
C ILE A 272 14.66 -14.13 19.88
N SER A 273 15.78 -14.83 20.10
CA SER A 273 15.99 -15.62 21.31
C SER A 273 16.41 -14.74 22.49
N ASP A 274 15.53 -13.81 22.90
CA ASP A 274 15.67 -13.00 24.11
C ASP A 274 14.33 -12.95 24.84
N SER A 275 14.29 -13.56 26.03
CA SER A 275 13.07 -13.67 26.85
C SER A 275 12.62 -12.35 27.47
N LYS A 276 13.41 -11.28 27.37
CA LYS A 276 13.03 -9.95 27.85
C LYS A 276 12.23 -9.14 26.83
N LEU A 277 12.31 -9.51 25.55
CA LEU A 277 11.62 -8.78 24.49
C LEU A 277 10.14 -9.17 24.44
N PRO A 278 9.22 -8.20 24.26
CA PRO A 278 7.80 -8.48 24.20
C PRO A 278 7.45 -9.17 22.87
N SER A 279 6.23 -9.69 22.83
CA SER A 279 5.64 -10.31 21.66
C SER A 279 4.66 -9.37 20.94
N LEU A 280 4.67 -9.42 19.60
CA LEU A 280 3.86 -8.57 18.73
C LEU A 280 2.90 -9.42 17.87
N LEU A 281 1.61 -9.10 17.94
CA LEU A 281 0.63 -9.53 16.93
C LEU A 281 0.21 -8.31 16.11
N MET A 282 0.42 -8.36 14.79
CA MET A 282 0.16 -7.22 13.92
C MET A 282 -0.83 -7.60 12.81
N PHE A 283 -1.93 -6.87 12.74
CA PHE A 283 -2.86 -6.87 11.61
C PHE A 283 -2.53 -5.69 10.72
N HIS A 284 -2.36 -5.91 9.43
CA HIS A 284 -1.86 -4.86 8.54
C HIS A 284 -2.34 -5.04 7.09
N ASP A 285 -2.12 -4.04 6.26
CA ASP A 285 -2.33 -4.14 4.82
C ASP A 285 -0.98 -4.29 4.06
N SER A 286 -0.96 -4.07 2.75
CA SER A 286 0.27 -4.23 1.97
C SER A 286 1.41 -3.26 2.36
N PHE A 287 1.14 -2.19 3.12
CA PHE A 287 2.18 -1.33 3.67
C PHE A 287 3.05 -2.08 4.69
N GLY A 288 2.44 -2.91 5.54
CA GLY A 288 3.15 -3.77 6.49
C GLY A 288 4.14 -4.72 5.81
N SER A 289 3.68 -5.54 4.86
CA SER A 289 4.48 -6.62 4.25
C SER A 289 5.60 -6.14 3.34
N LEU A 290 5.51 -4.92 2.78
CA LEU A 290 6.55 -4.43 1.87
C LEU A 290 7.90 -4.24 2.60
N TYR A 291 7.90 -3.67 3.81
CA TYR A 291 9.13 -3.45 4.60
C TYR A 291 8.91 -3.39 6.12
N LEU A 292 7.78 -2.86 6.60
CA LEU A 292 7.57 -2.55 8.02
C LEU A 292 7.63 -3.80 8.90
N ASN A 293 7.08 -4.94 8.45
CA ASN A 293 7.17 -6.21 9.19
C ASN A 293 8.61 -6.62 9.46
N ASN A 294 9.51 -6.42 8.48
CA ASN A 294 10.91 -6.79 8.61
C ASN A 294 11.68 -5.85 9.54
N TYR A 295 11.25 -4.59 9.68
CA TYR A 295 11.84 -3.69 10.66
C TYR A 295 11.30 -3.96 12.06
N LEU A 296 9.99 -4.16 12.22
CA LEU A 296 9.43 -4.50 13.53
C LEU A 296 10.03 -5.81 14.07
N SER A 297 10.22 -6.83 13.22
CA SER A 297 10.78 -8.12 13.63
C SER A 297 12.17 -8.05 14.27
N MET A 298 12.90 -6.94 14.13
CA MET A 298 14.21 -6.72 14.74
C MET A 298 14.16 -6.46 16.24
N ASN A 299 12.99 -6.23 16.83
CA ASN A 299 12.88 -5.80 18.23
C ASN A 299 11.92 -6.59 19.11
N PHE A 300 11.21 -7.57 18.56
CA PHE A 300 10.26 -8.39 19.32
C PHE A 300 10.76 -9.82 19.45
N GLY A 301 10.64 -10.39 20.66
CA GLY A 301 11.04 -11.76 20.94
C GLY A 301 10.26 -12.76 20.08
N LYS A 302 9.00 -12.45 19.80
CA LYS A 302 8.13 -13.19 18.89
C LYS A 302 7.20 -12.23 18.17
N SER A 303 7.09 -12.32 16.84
CA SER A 303 6.08 -11.57 16.09
C SER A 303 5.24 -12.46 15.20
N HIS A 304 3.98 -12.09 15.02
CA HIS A 304 3.08 -12.64 14.00
C HIS A 304 2.43 -11.50 13.25
N PHE A 305 2.68 -11.43 11.95
CA PHE A 305 2.12 -10.45 11.05
C PHE A 305 1.06 -11.12 10.18
N ILE A 306 -0.14 -10.54 10.16
CA ILE A 306 -1.30 -11.01 9.41
C ILE A 306 -1.71 -9.89 8.44
N GLN A 307 -1.42 -10.07 7.16
CA GLN A 307 -1.86 -9.15 6.11
C GLN A 307 -3.31 -9.45 5.71
N ASN A 308 -4.28 -9.12 6.57
CA ASN A 308 -5.69 -9.32 6.25
C ASN A 308 -6.63 -8.48 7.13
N ASN A 309 -7.60 -7.81 6.50
CA ASN A 309 -8.62 -7.01 7.19
C ASN A 309 -9.94 -7.76 7.40
N MET A 310 -9.95 -9.08 7.20
CA MET A 310 -11.15 -9.89 7.40
C MET A 310 -11.40 -10.15 8.90
N PRO A 311 -12.64 -10.00 9.38
CA PRO A 311 -12.98 -10.15 10.79
C PRO A 311 -12.78 -11.57 11.35
N LYS A 312 -12.49 -12.57 10.50
CA LYS A 312 -12.13 -13.92 10.95
C LYS A 312 -10.74 -14.01 11.61
N TYR A 313 -9.88 -13.01 11.42
CA TYR A 313 -8.51 -13.05 11.94
C TYR A 313 -8.35 -12.37 13.29
N LEU A 314 -9.05 -11.25 13.54
CA LEU A 314 -9.01 -10.56 14.83
C LEU A 314 -10.14 -11.10 15.72
N THR A 315 -9.85 -12.17 16.45
CA THR A 315 -10.78 -12.84 17.36
C THR A 315 -10.15 -13.04 18.74
N GLU A 316 -10.98 -13.20 19.77
CA GLU A 316 -10.50 -13.59 21.10
C GLU A 316 -9.66 -14.88 21.05
N GLU A 317 -10.08 -15.88 20.27
CA GLU A 317 -9.33 -17.13 20.08
C GLU A 317 -7.93 -16.88 19.52
N SER A 318 -7.80 -16.03 18.49
CA SER A 318 -6.50 -15.70 17.89
C SER A 318 -5.56 -15.03 18.90
N ILE A 319 -6.10 -14.15 19.74
CA ILE A 319 -5.35 -13.42 20.77
C ILE A 319 -4.92 -14.39 21.86
N GLN A 320 -5.81 -15.25 22.35
CA GLN A 320 -5.50 -16.25 23.38
C GLN A 320 -4.52 -17.33 22.89
N GLN A 321 -4.57 -17.69 21.61
CA GLN A 321 -3.65 -18.65 21.01
C GLN A 321 -2.24 -18.06 20.89
N PHE A 322 -2.13 -16.81 20.43
CA PHE A 322 -0.82 -16.18 20.22
C PHE A 322 -0.20 -15.65 21.52
N LYS A 323 -1.04 -15.14 22.43
CA LYS A 323 -0.70 -14.45 23.70
C LYS A 323 0.26 -13.27 23.50
N PRO A 324 -0.14 -12.24 22.74
CA PRO A 324 0.70 -11.07 22.50
C PRO A 324 0.81 -10.20 23.76
N ASP A 325 1.95 -9.52 23.92
CA ASP A 325 2.06 -8.38 24.83
C ASP A 325 1.53 -7.10 24.16
N ILE A 326 1.70 -7.02 22.84
CA ILE A 326 1.33 -5.85 22.03
C ILE A 326 0.54 -6.30 20.80
N ILE A 327 -0.56 -5.61 20.52
CA ILE A 327 -1.30 -5.71 19.25
C ILE A 327 -1.17 -4.39 18.48
N VAL A 328 -0.72 -4.49 17.24
CA VAL A 328 -0.71 -3.37 16.28
C VAL A 328 -1.76 -3.61 15.21
N ILE A 329 -2.63 -2.62 14.97
CA ILE A 329 -3.51 -2.58 13.80
C ILE A 329 -3.04 -1.46 12.90
N GLU A 330 -2.40 -1.82 11.78
CA GLU A 330 -1.98 -0.90 10.74
C GLU A 330 -3.01 -0.86 9.61
N ILE A 331 -3.37 0.35 9.18
CA ILE A 331 -4.27 0.52 8.05
C ILE A 331 -3.94 1.80 7.27
N VAL A 332 -4.04 1.73 5.95
CA VAL A 332 -3.90 2.92 5.11
C VAL A 332 -5.10 3.88 5.24
N GLU A 333 -4.83 5.18 5.22
CA GLU A 333 -5.76 6.30 5.46
C GLU A 333 -7.06 6.20 4.65
N ARG A 334 -7.00 5.88 3.35
CA ARG A 334 -8.22 5.72 2.53
C ARG A 334 -9.15 4.58 2.99
N ASN A 335 -8.63 3.61 3.74
CA ASN A 335 -9.32 2.39 4.16
C ASN A 335 -9.87 2.46 5.59
N LEU A 336 -9.93 3.63 6.24
CA LEU A 336 -10.40 3.76 7.64
C LEU A 336 -11.75 3.06 7.92
N ASP A 337 -12.71 3.09 6.99
CA ASP A 337 -13.99 2.36 7.14
C ASP A 337 -13.81 0.84 7.29
N GLY A 338 -12.73 0.30 6.73
CA GLY A 338 -12.37 -1.11 6.80
C GLY A 338 -12.10 -1.59 8.24
N LEU A 339 -11.77 -0.69 9.17
CA LEU A 339 -11.63 -1.04 10.59
C LEU A 339 -12.95 -1.53 11.19
N VAL A 340 -14.09 -0.94 10.77
CA VAL A 340 -15.41 -1.40 11.25
C VAL A 340 -15.66 -2.84 10.83
N PHE A 341 -15.27 -3.18 9.60
CA PHE A 341 -15.38 -4.53 9.07
C PHE A 341 -14.42 -5.50 9.76
N LEU A 342 -13.15 -5.14 9.95
CA LEU A 342 -12.18 -5.96 10.71
C LEU A 342 -12.68 -6.29 12.12
N LEU A 343 -13.33 -5.33 12.77
CA LEU A 343 -13.85 -5.44 14.14
C LEU A 343 -15.29 -5.98 14.21
N SER A 344 -15.88 -6.43 13.08
CA SER A 344 -17.30 -6.79 13.07
C SER A 344 -17.63 -7.99 13.94
N ASN A 345 -16.72 -8.97 14.00
CA ASN A 345 -16.90 -10.22 14.74
C ASN A 345 -16.29 -10.19 16.14
N PHE A 346 -15.65 -9.08 16.52
CA PHE A 346 -15.05 -8.96 17.84
C PHE A 346 -16.12 -8.60 18.88
N ALA A 347 -16.54 -9.61 19.64
CA ALA A 347 -17.43 -9.47 20.79
C ALA A 347 -16.82 -10.31 21.93
N PRO A 348 -16.16 -9.68 22.92
CA PRO A 348 -15.60 -10.42 24.05
C PRO A 348 -16.73 -11.11 24.81
N LYS A 349 -16.51 -12.37 25.21
CA LYS A 349 -17.52 -13.19 25.90
C LYS A 349 -17.66 -12.91 27.38
#